data_AF-A0A930UIY3-F1
#
_entry.id   AF-A0A930UIY3-F1
#
_cell.length_a   1.000
_cell.length_b   1.000
_cell.length_c   1.000
_cell.angle_alpha   90.00
_cell.angle_beta   90.00
_cell.angle_gamma   90.00
#
_symmetry.space_group_name_H-M   'P 1'
#
loop_
_entity.id
_entity.type
_entity.pdbx_description
1 polymer ?
#
loop_
_entity_poly.entity_id
_entity_poly.type
_entity_poly.pdbx_seq_one_letter_code
_entity_poly.pdbx_strand_id
1 'polypeptide(L)'
;MIEPTAEFSLTRALEFAVRQGVQALVKTSIPGIVHRYDASTKRAEILPAVKRDVGGDVSISRALLLDVPVIAPSTGGVMMHQPLERDDVVLVLFSERGIGQFKRFWKESEPDPGRYFHAMDAVAIRWGVETMEPVDDKAFVIQSESGDTYFKLKEGLIEMKCGNRVFRLTPDRGDWI
;
A
#
# COMPACT_ATOMS: atom_id res chain seq x y z
N MET A 1 50.17 15.49 24.31
CA MET A 1 48.89 15.84 24.95
C MET A 1 47.82 15.16 24.13
N ILE A 2 47.39 13.97 24.56
CA ILE A 2 46.41 13.16 23.85
C ILE A 2 45.05 13.61 24.40
N GLU A 3 44.17 14.10 23.54
CA GLU A 3 42.79 14.45 23.94
C GLU A 3 42.12 13.24 24.59
N PRO A 4 41.41 13.39 25.73
CA PRO A 4 40.73 12.26 26.34
C PRO A 4 39.62 11.77 25.41
N THR A 5 39.76 10.49 25.07
CA THR A 5 38.78 9.60 24.44
C THR A 5 37.33 9.92 24.83
N ALA A 6 36.47 9.99 23.81
CA ALA A 6 35.03 10.14 23.91
C ALA A 6 34.44 9.37 25.10
N GLU A 7 34.02 10.09 26.14
CA GLU A 7 33.27 9.51 27.25
C GLU A 7 31.98 8.88 26.71
N PHE A 8 31.89 7.56 26.84
CA PHE A 8 30.68 6.80 26.59
C PHE A 8 29.73 7.07 27.77
N SER A 9 29.06 8.23 27.73
CA SER A 9 28.05 8.60 28.72
C SER A 9 26.88 7.62 28.67
N LEU A 10 26.33 7.25 29.85
CA LEU A 10 25.12 6.44 29.98
C LEU A 10 23.99 6.96 29.09
N THR A 11 23.88 8.28 28.95
CA THR A 11 22.90 8.92 28.06
C THR A 11 23.10 8.52 26.60
N ARG A 12 24.34 8.48 26.10
CA ARG A 12 24.63 8.05 24.72
C ARG A 12 24.37 6.57 24.50
N ALA A 13 24.69 5.74 25.49
CA ALA A 13 24.38 4.31 25.43
C ALA A 13 22.86 4.09 25.37
N LEU A 14 22.09 4.83 26.18
CA LEU A 14 20.64 4.77 26.20
C LEU A 14 20.03 5.28 24.89
N GLU A 15 20.49 6.43 24.38
CA GLU A 15 20.05 6.97 23.08
C GLU A 15 20.31 5.99 21.93
N PHE A 16 21.49 5.36 21.92
CA PHE A 16 21.83 4.34 20.94
C PHE A 16 20.88 3.14 21.05
N ALA A 17 20.68 2.60 22.25
CA ALA A 17 19.81 1.45 22.48
C ALA A 17 18.35 1.74 22.06
N VAL A 18 17.83 2.91 22.39
CA VAL A 18 16.47 3.33 22.00
C VAL A 18 16.37 3.48 20.48
N ARG A 19 17.33 4.16 19.83
CA ARG A 19 17.34 4.33 18.37
C ARG A 19 17.41 2.97 17.66
N GLN A 20 18.30 2.08 18.09
CA GLN A 20 18.42 0.74 17.51
C GLN A 20 17.15 -0.08 17.72
N GLY A 21 16.56 -0.03 18.92
CA GLY A 21 15.32 -0.72 19.23
C GLY A 21 14.18 -0.26 18.33
N VAL A 22 13.97 1.05 18.19
CA VAL A 22 12.92 1.61 17.32
C VAL A 22 13.17 1.23 15.86
N GLN A 23 14.39 1.42 15.34
CA GLN A 23 14.72 1.14 13.94
C GLN A 23 14.61 -0.34 13.58
N ALA A 24 14.96 -1.25 14.50
CA ALA A 24 14.95 -2.68 14.25
C ALA A 24 13.57 -3.32 14.46
N LEU A 25 12.81 -2.84 15.45
CA LEU A 25 11.59 -3.52 15.91
C LEU A 25 10.32 -2.89 15.35
N VAL A 26 10.26 -1.56 15.20
CA VAL A 26 9.02 -0.85 14.83
C VAL A 26 8.92 -0.73 13.32
N LYS A 27 8.16 -1.64 12.71
CA LYS A 27 7.74 -1.55 11.30
C LYS A 27 6.44 -0.77 11.22
N THR A 28 6.40 0.25 10.37
CA THR A 28 5.23 1.12 10.19
C THR A 28 4.60 0.85 8.83
N SER A 29 5.29 1.23 7.76
CA SER A 29 4.92 0.96 6.38
C SER A 29 6.15 0.91 5.49
N ILE A 30 6.03 0.24 4.35
CA ILE A 30 7.10 0.15 3.35
C ILE A 30 6.48 -0.07 1.96
N PRO A 31 7.03 0.53 0.89
CA PRO A 31 6.66 0.16 -0.47
C PRO A 31 6.97 -1.33 -0.72
N GLY A 32 6.12 -1.97 -1.50
CA GLY A 32 6.24 -3.37 -1.88
C GLY A 32 5.89 -3.57 -3.34
N ILE A 33 6.44 -4.64 -3.91
CA ILE A 33 6.17 -5.10 -5.27
C ILE A 33 5.41 -6.42 -5.16
N VAL A 34 4.27 -6.51 -5.85
CA VAL A 34 3.45 -7.72 -5.90
C VAL A 34 4.22 -8.81 -6.65
N HIS A 35 4.49 -9.91 -5.96
CA HIS A 35 5.09 -11.10 -6.57
C HIS A 35 4.02 -12.04 -7.12
N ARG A 36 2.91 -12.16 -6.39
CA ARG A 36 1.73 -12.97 -6.73
C ARG A 36 0.48 -12.40 -6.06
N TYR A 37 -0.67 -12.50 -6.73
CA TYR A 37 -1.97 -12.12 -6.17
C TYR A 37 -3.01 -13.21 -6.45
N ASP A 38 -3.80 -13.56 -5.44
CA ASP A 38 -4.97 -14.42 -5.55
C ASP A 38 -6.23 -13.58 -5.35
N ALA A 39 -6.94 -13.33 -6.46
CA ALA A 39 -8.17 -12.54 -6.47
C ALA A 39 -9.34 -13.18 -5.70
N SER A 40 -9.35 -14.51 -5.56
CA SER A 40 -10.42 -15.22 -4.87
C SER A 40 -10.35 -15.02 -3.35
N THR A 41 -9.14 -14.98 -2.79
CA THR A 41 -8.88 -14.79 -1.37
C THR A 41 -8.46 -13.36 -1.01
N LYS A 42 -8.19 -12.53 -2.02
CA LYS A 42 -7.62 -11.18 -1.89
C LYS A 42 -6.34 -11.20 -1.07
N ARG A 43 -5.47 -12.16 -1.36
CA ARG A 43 -4.16 -12.35 -0.70
C ARG A 43 -3.05 -12.16 -1.70
N ALA A 44 -2.01 -11.47 -1.27
CA ALA A 44 -0.82 -11.21 -2.07
C ALA A 44 0.44 -11.78 -1.39
N GLU A 45 1.39 -12.15 -2.23
CA GLU A 45 2.79 -12.31 -1.87
C GLU A 45 3.52 -11.04 -2.31
N ILE A 46 4.17 -10.34 -1.38
CA ILE A 46 4.72 -9.01 -1.62
C ILE A 46 6.18 -8.96 -1.20
N LEU A 47 7.04 -8.52 -2.10
CA LEU A 47 8.44 -8.25 -1.81
C LEU A 47 8.58 -6.79 -1.37
N PRO A 48 9.04 -6.48 -0.14
CA PRO A 48 9.33 -5.11 0.24
C PRO A 48 10.41 -4.52 -0.68
N ALA A 49 10.11 -3.38 -1.30
CA ALA A 49 10.92 -2.81 -2.37
C ALA A 49 12.23 -2.15 -1.87
N VAL A 50 12.27 -1.76 -0.60
CA VAL A 50 13.43 -1.09 0.00
C VAL A 50 14.25 -2.10 0.82
N LYS A 51 15.50 -2.30 0.39
CA LYS A 51 16.47 -3.16 1.07
C LYS A 51 16.73 -2.70 2.50
N ARG A 52 17.14 -3.64 3.36
CA ARG A 52 17.58 -3.33 4.73
C ARG A 52 19.07 -3.02 4.70
N ASP A 53 19.47 -1.88 5.26
CA ASP A 53 20.87 -1.59 5.57
C ASP A 53 21.32 -2.43 6.78
N VAL A 54 22.43 -3.15 6.63
CA VAL A 54 23.04 -3.97 7.69
C VAL A 54 24.42 -3.43 8.12
N GLY A 55 24.80 -2.24 7.64
CA GLY A 55 26.05 -1.57 7.94
C GLY A 55 27.16 -1.86 6.93
N GLY A 56 28.16 -0.97 6.88
CA GLY A 56 29.35 -1.13 6.04
C GLY A 56 29.07 -1.09 4.54
N ASP A 57 28.14 -0.23 4.10
CA ASP A 57 27.64 -0.11 2.71
C ASP A 57 26.97 -1.38 2.15
N VAL A 58 26.63 -2.34 3.02
CA VAL A 58 25.93 -3.56 2.64
C VAL A 58 24.44 -3.40 2.89
N SER A 59 23.64 -3.59 1.84
CA SER A 59 22.19 -3.69 1.93
C SER A 59 21.69 -5.05 1.44
N ILE A 60 20.76 -5.64 2.18
CA ILE A 60 20.19 -6.97 1.88
C ILE A 60 18.72 -6.87 1.49
N SER A 61 18.30 -7.74 0.57
CA SER A 61 16.89 -7.88 0.25
C SER A 61 16.10 -8.34 1.46
N ARG A 62 14.88 -7.86 1.57
CA ARG A 62 13.95 -8.32 2.60
C ARG A 62 13.31 -9.64 2.16
N ALA A 63 12.82 -10.38 3.15
CA ALA A 63 12.05 -11.59 2.89
C ALA A 63 10.71 -11.25 2.21
N LEU A 64 10.24 -12.17 1.38
CA LEU A 64 8.92 -12.12 0.78
C LEU A 64 7.85 -12.21 1.89
N LEU A 65 6.88 -11.30 1.88
CA LEU A 65 5.73 -11.32 2.77
C LEU A 65 4.66 -12.21 2.16
N LEU A 66 4.14 -13.16 2.93
CA LEU A 66 3.15 -14.14 2.49
C LEU A 66 1.79 -13.85 3.14
N ASP A 67 0.70 -14.26 2.48
CA ASP A 67 -0.66 -14.15 3.00
C ASP A 67 -0.99 -12.72 3.48
N VAL A 68 -0.67 -11.73 2.64
CA VAL A 68 -0.94 -10.31 2.92
C VAL A 68 -2.32 -9.95 2.35
N PRO A 69 -3.31 -9.58 3.18
CA PRO A 69 -4.59 -9.08 2.71
C PRO A 69 -4.42 -7.79 1.92
N VAL A 70 -5.07 -7.70 0.76
CA VAL A 70 -5.14 -6.47 -0.03
C VAL A 70 -6.43 -5.73 0.32
N ILE A 71 -6.27 -4.50 0.81
CA ILE A 71 -7.37 -3.58 1.11
C ILE A 71 -7.98 -3.12 -0.20
N ALA A 72 -9.31 -3.22 -0.28
CA ALA A 72 -10.09 -2.64 -1.35
C ALA A 72 -11.35 -2.01 -0.75
N PRO A 73 -11.74 -0.78 -1.16
CA PRO A 73 -12.95 -0.15 -0.64
C PRO A 73 -14.18 -1.03 -0.87
N SER A 74 -14.90 -1.35 0.20
CA SER A 74 -16.13 -2.14 0.12
C SER A 74 -17.09 -1.80 1.24
N THR A 75 -18.38 -1.70 0.92
CA THR A 75 -19.46 -1.48 1.89
C THR A 75 -20.79 -1.93 1.30
N GLY A 76 -21.74 -2.36 2.13
CA GLY A 76 -23.13 -2.63 1.70
C GLY A 76 -23.28 -3.64 0.56
N GLY A 77 -22.36 -4.60 0.42
CA GLY A 77 -22.37 -5.59 -0.67
C GLY A 77 -21.72 -5.13 -1.98
N VAL A 78 -21.20 -3.90 -2.04
CA VAL A 78 -20.46 -3.36 -3.18
C VAL A 78 -18.96 -3.31 -2.84
N MET A 79 -18.12 -3.57 -3.84
CA MET A 79 -16.66 -3.52 -3.72
C MET A 79 -16.05 -2.85 -4.96
N MET A 80 -15.09 -1.97 -4.73
CA MET A 80 -14.17 -1.50 -5.75
C MET A 80 -13.01 -2.49 -5.86
N HIS A 81 -13.13 -3.48 -6.75
CA HIS A 81 -12.06 -4.46 -6.97
C HIS A 81 -10.94 -3.84 -7.83
N GLN A 82 -9.69 -4.04 -7.38
CA GLN A 82 -8.48 -3.65 -8.11
C GLN A 82 -7.75 -4.94 -8.53
N PRO A 83 -7.65 -5.23 -9.84
CA PRO A 83 -7.00 -6.44 -10.32
C PRO A 83 -5.48 -6.26 -10.24
N LEU A 84 -4.87 -6.71 -9.13
CA LEU A 84 -3.42 -6.66 -9.00
C LEU A 84 -2.75 -7.73 -9.85
N GLU A 85 -1.65 -7.36 -10.48
CA GLU A 85 -0.79 -8.25 -11.24
C GLU A 85 0.62 -8.30 -10.64
N ARG A 86 1.47 -9.16 -11.21
CA ARG A 86 2.89 -9.15 -10.84
C ARG A 86 3.49 -7.79 -11.21
N ASP A 87 4.42 -7.33 -10.39
CA ASP A 87 5.15 -6.07 -10.52
C ASP A 87 4.34 -4.80 -10.19
N ASP A 88 3.06 -4.94 -9.82
CA ASP A 88 2.29 -3.84 -9.24
C ASP A 88 2.90 -3.31 -7.94
N VAL A 89 2.84 -1.99 -7.76
CA VAL A 89 3.37 -1.31 -6.56
C VAL A 89 2.28 -1.13 -5.52
N VAL A 90 2.56 -1.58 -4.30
CA VAL A 90 1.67 -1.48 -3.14
C VAL A 90 2.38 -0.80 -1.97
N LEU A 91 1.62 -0.22 -1.07
CA LEU A 91 2.08 0.14 0.26
C LEU A 91 1.71 -0.97 1.22
N VAL A 92 2.71 -1.54 1.87
CA VAL A 92 2.53 -2.48 2.96
C VAL A 92 2.42 -1.69 4.25
N LEU A 93 1.37 -1.95 5.02
CA LEU A 93 1.10 -1.38 6.34
C LEU A 93 1.24 -2.49 7.38
N PHE A 94 2.08 -2.28 8.39
CA PHE A 94 2.27 -3.25 9.48
C PHE A 94 1.34 -2.93 10.65
N SER A 95 0.72 -3.95 11.21
CA SER A 95 -0.15 -3.83 12.38
C SER A 95 0.66 -3.73 13.66
N GLU A 96 0.13 -2.97 14.62
CA GLU A 96 0.74 -2.83 15.95
C GLU A 96 0.89 -4.18 16.66
N ARG A 97 -0.09 -5.07 16.48
CA ARG A 97 -0.15 -6.40 17.08
C ARG A 97 -0.26 -7.51 16.04
N GLY A 98 -0.06 -8.75 16.48
CA GLY A 98 -0.30 -9.93 15.67
C GLY A 98 -1.75 -10.06 15.22
N ILE A 99 -2.00 -10.13 13.91
CA ILE A 99 -3.34 -10.16 13.29
C ILE A 99 -3.63 -11.48 12.56
N GLY A 100 -2.87 -12.54 12.80
CA GLY A 100 -3.01 -13.83 12.14
C GLY A 100 -4.40 -14.45 12.28
N GLN A 101 -4.99 -14.40 13.48
CA GLN A 101 -6.34 -14.88 13.72
C GLN A 101 -7.38 -14.02 13.01
N PHE A 102 -7.26 -12.70 13.12
CA PHE A 102 -8.11 -11.74 12.40
C PHE A 102 -8.08 -11.99 10.89
N LYS A 103 -6.90 -12.17 10.29
CA LYS A 103 -6.74 -12.45 8.85
C LYS A 103 -7.44 -13.74 8.42
N ARG A 104 -7.53 -14.74 9.28
CA ARG A 104 -8.20 -16.01 8.97
C ARG A 104 -9.71 -15.92 9.05
N PHE A 105 -10.22 -15.25 10.08
CA PHE A 105 -11.65 -15.31 10.41
C PHE A 105 -12.43 -14.03 10.12
N TRP A 106 -11.74 -12.91 9.89
CA TRP A 106 -12.34 -11.58 9.70
C TRP A 106 -13.32 -11.21 10.83
N LYS A 107 -12.93 -11.53 12.06
CA LYS A 107 -13.69 -11.30 13.29
C LYS A 107 -12.77 -10.80 14.38
N GLU A 108 -13.35 -10.23 15.43
CA GLU A 108 -12.62 -9.97 16.67
C GLU A 108 -11.86 -11.22 17.11
N SER A 109 -10.60 -11.03 17.47
CA SER A 109 -9.68 -12.10 17.82
C SER A 109 -8.59 -11.60 18.74
N GLU A 110 -8.11 -12.48 19.61
CA GLU A 110 -6.91 -12.21 20.41
C GLU A 110 -5.69 -11.93 19.52
N PRO A 111 -4.81 -10.99 19.91
CA PRO A 111 -3.58 -10.75 19.18
C PRO A 111 -2.65 -11.93 19.31
N ASP A 112 -1.88 -12.21 18.26
CA ASP A 112 -0.90 -13.30 18.36
C ASP A 112 0.22 -12.95 19.35
N PRO A 113 0.51 -13.83 20.34
CA PRO A 113 1.43 -13.53 21.41
C PRO A 113 2.84 -13.13 20.93
N GLY A 114 3.40 -12.10 21.55
CA GLY A 114 4.78 -11.66 21.31
C GLY A 114 5.02 -10.98 19.96
N ARG A 115 3.99 -10.80 19.12
CA ARG A 115 4.11 -10.12 17.82
C ARG A 115 3.68 -8.66 17.93
N TYR A 116 4.66 -7.77 17.79
CA TYR A 116 4.48 -6.32 17.70
C TYR A 116 5.17 -5.81 16.44
N PHE A 117 4.47 -5.00 15.64
CA PHE A 117 5.01 -4.40 14.41
C PHE A 117 5.77 -5.42 13.54
N HIS A 118 5.20 -6.62 13.43
CA HIS A 118 5.88 -7.78 12.88
C HIS A 118 5.62 -7.91 11.37
N ALA A 119 6.60 -8.44 10.63
CA ALA A 119 6.52 -8.47 9.16
C ALA A 119 5.36 -9.33 8.61
N MET A 120 4.97 -10.37 9.37
CA MET A 120 3.84 -11.25 9.02
C MET A 120 2.48 -10.64 9.31
N ASP A 121 2.45 -9.51 10.02
CA ASP A 121 1.25 -8.84 10.49
C ASP A 121 1.10 -7.56 9.69
N ALA A 122 0.73 -7.75 8.42
CA ALA A 122 0.64 -6.69 7.45
C ALA A 122 -0.62 -6.81 6.61
N VAL A 123 -1.03 -5.67 6.06
CA VAL A 123 -2.02 -5.51 5.00
C VAL A 123 -1.40 -4.64 3.91
N ALA A 124 -1.93 -4.71 2.69
CA ALA A 124 -1.43 -3.93 1.57
C ALA A 124 -2.54 -3.11 0.93
N ILE A 125 -2.21 -1.92 0.46
CA ILE A 125 -3.08 -1.09 -0.37
C ILE A 125 -2.35 -0.73 -1.66
N ARG A 126 -3.03 -0.72 -2.80
CA ARG A 126 -2.43 -0.26 -4.06
C ARG A 126 -1.97 1.19 -3.89
N TRP A 127 -0.69 1.45 -4.16
CA TRP A 127 -0.10 2.80 -3.97
C TRP A 127 -0.54 3.80 -5.05
N GLY A 128 -0.85 3.32 -6.26
CA GLY A 128 -1.19 4.13 -7.42
C GLY A 128 -0.21 3.96 -8.58
N VAL A 129 -0.60 4.43 -9.76
CA VAL A 129 0.26 4.47 -10.94
C VAL A 129 1.19 5.69 -10.86
N GLU A 130 2.43 5.55 -11.33
CA GLU A 130 3.40 6.66 -11.33
C GLU A 130 3.00 7.77 -12.33
N THR A 131 2.41 7.36 -13.44
CA THR A 131 1.91 8.25 -14.49
C THR A 131 0.52 7.84 -14.91
N MET A 132 -0.34 8.83 -15.15
CA MET A 132 -1.67 8.65 -15.70
C MET A 132 -1.75 9.51 -16.96
N GLU A 133 -2.09 8.92 -18.11
CA GLU A 133 -2.27 9.69 -19.34
C GLU A 133 -3.61 9.33 -20.00
N PRO A 134 -4.42 10.32 -20.41
CA PRO A 134 -4.28 11.76 -20.16
C PRO A 134 -4.66 12.12 -18.71
N VAL A 135 -4.04 13.16 -18.15
CA VAL A 135 -4.45 13.77 -16.87
C VAL A 135 -5.55 14.80 -17.12
N ASP A 136 -6.65 14.72 -16.36
CA ASP A 136 -7.65 15.79 -16.24
C ASP A 136 -7.60 16.35 -14.82
N ASP A 137 -6.92 17.48 -14.63
CA ASP A 137 -6.67 18.11 -13.32
C ASP A 137 -7.93 18.75 -12.70
N LYS A 138 -9.07 18.71 -13.41
CA LYS A 138 -10.34 19.34 -13.03
C LYS A 138 -11.49 18.35 -12.92
N ALA A 139 -11.23 17.05 -13.04
CA ALA A 139 -12.25 16.02 -13.01
C ALA A 139 -11.85 14.86 -12.11
N PHE A 140 -12.86 14.22 -11.50
CA PHE A 140 -12.69 12.90 -10.91
C PHE A 140 -12.81 11.85 -12.02
N VAL A 141 -11.79 11.00 -12.15
CA VAL A 141 -11.72 9.97 -13.19
C VAL A 141 -11.43 8.59 -12.61
N ILE A 142 -12.14 7.59 -13.12
CA ILE A 142 -11.77 6.17 -13.01
C ILE A 142 -11.47 5.72 -14.43
N GLN A 143 -10.23 5.33 -14.72
CA GLN A 143 -9.78 5.09 -16.09
C GLN A 143 -8.81 3.93 -16.23
N SER A 144 -8.69 3.40 -17.44
CA SER A 144 -7.55 2.57 -17.83
C SER A 144 -6.28 3.42 -17.83
N GLU A 145 -5.12 2.78 -17.63
CA GLU A 145 -3.83 3.49 -17.65
C GLU A 145 -3.57 4.20 -18.98
N SER A 146 -4.12 3.69 -20.09
CA SER A 146 -4.06 4.32 -21.42
C SER A 146 -5.00 5.50 -21.62
N GLY A 147 -6.00 5.68 -20.74
CA GLY A 147 -7.03 6.71 -20.90
C GLY A 147 -8.04 6.44 -22.04
N ASP A 148 -8.02 5.24 -22.63
CA ASP A 148 -8.95 4.84 -23.68
C ASP A 148 -10.33 4.48 -23.14
N THR A 149 -10.42 4.06 -21.88
CA THR A 149 -11.67 3.75 -21.21
C THR A 149 -11.74 4.49 -19.89
N TYR A 150 -12.81 5.25 -19.66
CA TYR A 150 -12.99 5.96 -18.40
C TYR A 150 -14.44 6.30 -18.07
N PHE A 151 -14.68 6.51 -16.78
CA PHE A 151 -15.80 7.28 -16.24
C PHE A 151 -15.25 8.59 -15.67
N LYS A 152 -15.82 9.72 -16.09
CA LYS A 152 -15.39 11.07 -15.72
C LYS A 152 -16.55 11.86 -15.14
N LEU A 153 -16.29 12.47 -13.99
CA LEU A 153 -17.19 13.39 -13.32
C LEU A 153 -16.52 14.75 -13.17
N LYS A 154 -17.17 15.77 -13.73
CA LYS A 154 -16.77 17.18 -13.64
C LYS A 154 -18.02 18.03 -13.41
N GLU A 155 -17.87 19.21 -12.85
CA GLU A 155 -18.97 20.16 -12.74
C GLU A 155 -19.62 20.39 -14.12
N GLY A 156 -20.93 20.12 -14.21
CA GLY A 156 -21.70 20.23 -15.46
C GLY A 156 -21.45 19.14 -16.52
N LEU A 157 -20.68 18.08 -16.23
CA LEU A 157 -20.40 17.00 -17.19
C LEU A 157 -20.22 15.64 -16.51
N ILE A 158 -21.01 14.66 -16.99
CA ILE A 158 -20.70 13.23 -16.81
C ILE A 158 -20.32 12.67 -18.18
N GLU A 159 -19.15 12.06 -18.28
CA GLU A 159 -18.63 11.50 -19.53
C GLU A 159 -18.15 10.05 -19.34
N MET A 160 -18.52 9.19 -20.28
CA MET A 160 -18.04 7.81 -20.33
C MET A 160 -17.41 7.56 -21.69
N LYS A 161 -16.16 7.10 -21.73
CA LYS A 161 -15.44 6.74 -22.95
C LYS A 161 -15.12 5.25 -22.95
N CYS A 162 -15.23 4.62 -24.11
CA CYS A 162 -14.70 3.29 -24.40
C CYS A 162 -14.16 3.26 -25.83
N GLY A 163 -12.83 3.37 -25.96
CA GLY A 163 -12.14 3.53 -27.24
C GLY A 163 -12.65 4.75 -28.00
N ASN A 164 -13.27 4.53 -29.15
CA ASN A 164 -13.74 5.60 -30.05
C ASN A 164 -15.15 6.10 -29.70
N ARG A 165 -15.83 5.47 -28.73
CA ARG A 165 -17.20 5.83 -28.34
C ARG A 165 -17.16 6.70 -27.09
N VAL A 166 -17.92 7.80 -27.12
CA VAL A 166 -18.07 8.70 -25.99
C VAL A 166 -19.55 9.00 -25.75
N PHE A 167 -20.00 8.77 -24.52
CA PHE A 167 -21.28 9.24 -24.00
C PHE A 167 -21.05 10.46 -23.12
N ARG A 168 -21.86 11.51 -23.31
CA ARG A 168 -21.79 12.77 -22.55
C ARG A 168 -23.17 13.18 -22.07
N LEU A 169 -23.26 13.54 -20.80
CA LEU A 169 -24.42 14.16 -20.19
C LEU A 169 -24.05 15.57 -19.73
N THR A 170 -24.75 16.58 -20.26
CA THR A 170 -24.62 18.00 -19.92
C THR A 170 -26.00 18.56 -19.57
N PRO A 171 -26.10 19.60 -18.72
CA PRO A 171 -27.37 20.22 -18.33
C PRO A 171 -28.25 20.64 -19.52
N ASP A 172 -27.64 21.05 -20.63
CA ASP A 172 -28.33 21.72 -21.74
C ASP A 172 -28.97 20.76 -22.76
N ARG A 173 -28.92 19.44 -22.54
CA ARG A 173 -29.63 18.43 -23.34
C ARG A 173 -30.76 17.78 -22.54
N GLY A 174 -31.75 18.60 -22.22
CA GLY A 174 -33.10 18.12 -21.95
C GLY A 174 -33.84 18.03 -23.28
N ASP A 175 -33.93 16.83 -23.86
CA ASP A 175 -35.02 16.37 -24.73
C ASP A 175 -34.79 14.88 -24.97
N TRP A 176 -35.23 14.07 -24.00
CA TRP A 176 -35.33 12.62 -24.16
C TRP A 176 -36.75 12.34 -24.67
N ILE A 177 -36.87 11.88 -25.92
CA ILE A 177 -38.09 11.24 -26.46
C ILE A 177 -38.17 9.83 -25.88
#